data_AF-A0A6A4I9H2-F1
#
_entry.id   AF-A0A6A4I9H2-F1
#
_cell.length_a   1.000
_cell.length_b   1.000
_cell.length_c   1.000
_cell.angle_alpha   90.00
_cell.angle_beta   90.00
_cell.angle_gamma   90.00
#
_symmetry.space_group_name_H-M   'P 1'
#
loop_
_entity.id
_entity.type
_entity.pdbx_description
1 polymer ?
#
loop_
_entity_poly.entity_id
_entity_poly.type
_entity_poly.pdbx_seq_one_letter_code
_entity_poly.pdbx_strand_id
1 'polypeptide(L)' 'MSSACPPNTTSQILVDDTDPRIIYSDGWIEAGVVGSECDGTVHGSNSIPGATASFSFEGTGIEVYGTVPATNFTPTASF' A
#
# COMPACT_ATOMS: atom_id res chain seq x y z
N MET A 1 -7.51 19.66 -2.23
CA MET A 1 -8.00 18.96 -1.03
C MET A 1 -7.03 17.82 -0.82
N SER A 2 -6.22 17.83 0.25
CA SER A 2 -5.26 16.76 0.52
C SER A 2 -6.02 15.46 0.73
N SER A 3 -5.69 14.40 0.02
CA SER A 3 -6.09 13.04 0.39
C SER A 3 -5.38 12.71 1.70
N ALA A 4 -5.97 13.10 2.83
CA ALA A 4 -5.49 12.65 4.13
C ALA A 4 -5.74 11.14 4.23
N CYS A 5 -4.80 10.42 4.84
CA CYS A 5 -4.97 9.02 5.20
C CYS A 5 -6.34 8.79 5.87
N PRO A 6 -7.05 7.70 5.53
CA PRO A 6 -8.27 7.33 6.25
C PRO A 6 -8.03 7.29 7.76
N PRO A 7 -8.92 7.87 8.59
CA PRO A 7 -8.74 7.81 10.02
C PRO A 7 -8.93 6.37 10.54
N ASN A 8 -8.22 6.03 11.61
CA ASN A 8 -8.50 4.82 12.38
C ASN A 8 -9.93 4.85 12.93
N THR A 9 -10.55 3.68 13.02
CA THR A 9 -11.86 3.50 13.65
C THR A 9 -11.74 2.60 14.88
N THR A 10 -12.85 2.30 15.55
CA THR A 10 -12.88 1.36 16.67
C THR A 10 -12.70 -0.10 16.24
N SER A 11 -12.92 -0.41 14.95
CA SER A 11 -12.85 -1.77 14.40
C SER A 11 -11.78 -1.96 13.33
N GLN A 12 -11.15 -0.88 12.87
CA GLN A 12 -10.15 -0.92 11.80
C GLN A 12 -9.01 0.05 12.14
N ILE A 13 -7.79 -0.39 11.86
CA ILE A 13 -6.60 0.46 11.88
C ILE A 13 -6.08 0.60 10.45
N LEU A 14 -5.62 1.79 10.10
CA LEU A 14 -4.82 2.03 8.93
C LEU A 14 -3.36 1.74 9.26
N VAL A 15 -2.71 0.98 8.39
CA VAL A 15 -1.27 0.75 8.41
C VAL A 15 -0.72 1.36 7.14
N ASP A 16 0.06 2.42 7.28
CA ASP A 16 0.71 3.07 6.14
C ASP A 16 1.74 2.14 5.50
N ASP A 17 2.00 2.31 4.20
CA ASP A 17 2.88 1.43 3.44
C ASP A 17 4.36 1.55 3.87
N THR A 18 4.71 2.62 4.59
CA THR A 18 6.03 2.80 5.23
C THR A 18 6.13 2.23 6.65
N ASP A 19 5.06 1.64 7.18
CA ASP A 19 5.08 1.05 8.52
C ASP A 19 6.13 -0.07 8.60
N PRO A 20 7.07 -0.03 9.56
CA PRO A 20 8.18 -0.99 9.63
C PRO A 20 7.74 -2.44 9.92
N ARG A 21 6.47 -2.68 10.24
CA ARG A 21 5.89 -4.03 10.35
C ARG A 21 5.65 -4.67 8.98
N ILE A 22 5.64 -3.88 7.91
CA ILE A 22 5.55 -4.37 6.53
C ILE A 22 6.97 -4.69 6.05
N ILE A 23 7.20 -5.94 5.67
CA ILE A 23 8.49 -6.39 5.16
C ILE A 23 8.38 -6.62 3.66
N TYR A 24 9.08 -5.80 2.90
CA TYR A 24 9.17 -5.90 1.45
C TYR A 24 10.35 -6.80 1.05
N SER A 25 10.14 -7.64 0.03
CA SER A 25 11.24 -8.35 -0.64
C SER A 25 12.05 -7.41 -1.54
N ASP A 26 13.02 -7.96 -2.27
CA ASP A 26 13.59 -7.23 -3.41
C ASP A 26 12.51 -6.93 -4.46
N GLY A 27 12.70 -5.83 -5.21
CA GLY A 27 11.83 -5.45 -6.32
C GLY A 27 10.77 -4.40 -6.01
N TRP A 28 10.79 -3.78 -4.84
CA TRP A 28 9.94 -2.63 -4.52
C TRP A 28 10.67 -1.31 -4.70
N ILE A 29 9.93 -0.29 -5.13
CA ILE A 29 10.39 1.10 -5.16
C ILE A 29 9.43 1.94 -4.35
N GLU A 30 9.98 2.83 -3.53
CA GLU A 30 9.20 3.87 -2.84
C GLU A 30 9.03 5.07 -3.78
N ALA A 31 7.81 5.58 -3.86
CA ALA A 31 7.42 6.76 -4.63
C ALA A 31 6.27 7.48 -3.89
N GLY A 32 5.54 8.35 -4.59
CA GLY A 32 4.33 8.98 -4.09
C GLY A 32 4.31 10.50 -4.29
N VAL A 33 3.14 11.10 -4.09
CA VAL A 33 2.87 12.53 -4.23
C VAL A 33 2.07 13.00 -3.03
N VAL A 34 2.63 13.95 -2.28
CA VAL A 34 1.96 14.56 -1.12
C VAL A 34 0.55 15.04 -1.49
N GLY A 35 -0.44 14.52 -0.77
CA GLY A 35 -1.85 14.86 -0.95
C GLY A 35 -2.59 14.03 -2.00
N SER A 36 -1.95 13.07 -2.66
CA SER A 36 -2.61 12.07 -3.53
C SER A 36 -2.66 10.70 -2.85
N GLU A 37 -1.54 10.25 -2.28
CA GLU A 37 -1.42 9.04 -1.47
C GLU A 37 -1.44 9.32 0.04
N CYS A 38 -1.71 8.29 0.85
CA CYS A 38 -1.58 8.37 2.30
C CYS A 38 -0.12 8.71 2.64
N ASP A 39 0.07 9.72 3.48
CA ASP A 39 1.36 10.35 3.82
C ASP A 39 2.28 10.71 2.64
N GLY A 40 1.71 10.73 1.42
CA GLY A 40 2.44 10.99 0.18
C GLY A 40 3.37 9.86 -0.24
N THR A 41 3.18 8.62 0.25
CA THR A 41 4.02 7.47 -0.04
C THR A 41 3.27 6.35 -0.77
N VAL A 42 4.01 5.59 -1.58
CA VAL A 42 3.56 4.33 -2.17
C VAL A 42 4.74 3.42 -2.46
N HIS A 43 4.60 2.14 -2.13
CA HIS A 43 5.49 1.07 -2.58
C HIS A 43 4.91 0.41 -3.83
N GLY A 44 5.61 0.55 -4.95
CA GLY A 44 5.28 -0.11 -6.20
C GLY A 44 6.24 -1.27 -6.49
N SER A 45 5.70 -2.45 -6.81
CA SER A 45 6.54 -3.53 -7.32
C SER A 45 7.00 -3.22 -8.74
N ASN A 46 8.31 -3.30 -8.96
CA ASN A 46 8.93 -3.09 -10.25
C ASN A 46 8.82 -4.37 -11.12
N SER A 47 9.56 -4.41 -12.23
CA SER A 47 9.50 -5.53 -13.18
C SER A 47 10.09 -6.86 -12.67
N ILE A 48 10.48 -6.99 -11.40
CA ILE A 48 10.93 -8.26 -10.81
C ILE A 48 9.71 -9.12 -10.49
N PRO A 49 9.50 -10.25 -11.19
CA PRO A 49 8.38 -11.13 -10.91
C PRO A 49 8.51 -11.78 -9.52
N GLY A 50 7.40 -11.89 -8.80
CA GLY A 50 7.36 -12.55 -7.50
C GLY A 50 7.79 -11.67 -6.32
N ALA A 51 7.88 -10.35 -6.49
CA ALA A 51 8.04 -9.43 -5.37
C ALA A 51 6.86 -9.57 -4.38
N THR A 52 7.15 -9.65 -3.09
CA THR A 52 6.15 -9.82 -2.03
C THR A 52 6.26 -8.72 -0.99
N ALA A 53 5.13 -8.34 -0.41
CA ALA A 53 5.04 -7.57 0.83
C ALA A 53 4.40 -8.47 1.90
N SER A 54 5.02 -8.55 3.08
CA SER A 54 4.55 -9.40 4.18
C SER A 54 4.14 -8.56 5.38
N PHE A 55 2.94 -8.80 5.90
CA PHE A 55 2.43 -8.14 7.10
C PHE A 55 1.75 -9.18 8.00
N SER A 56 2.27 -9.33 9.22
CA SER A 56 1.68 -10.20 10.24
C SER A 56 0.64 -9.41 11.03
N PHE A 57 -0.57 -9.93 11.11
CA PHE A 57 -1.68 -9.27 11.81
C PHE A 57 -2.46 -10.27 12.67
N GLU A 58 -3.08 -9.73 13.72
CA GLU A 58 -4.03 -10.44 14.57
C GLU A 58 -5.40 -9.78 14.37
N GLY A 59 -6.32 -10.47 13.71
CA GLY A 59 -7.63 -9.90 13.37
C GLY A 59 -8.47 -10.83 12.50
N THR A 60 -9.59 -10.29 12.01
CA THR A 60 -10.55 -11.04 11.19
C THR A 60 -10.34 -10.88 9.69
N GLY A 61 -9.51 -9.93 9.25
CA GLY A 61 -9.22 -9.69 7.85
C GLY A 61 -8.30 -8.50 7.61
N ILE A 62 -7.94 -8.31 6.35
CA ILE A 62 -7.08 -7.22 5.85
C ILE A 62 -7.65 -6.72 4.53
N GLU A 63 -7.57 -5.42 4.32
CA GLU A 63 -7.86 -4.75 3.05
C GLU A 63 -6.58 -4.06 2.58
N VAL A 64 -6.19 -4.28 1.33
CA VAL A 64 -4.99 -3.69 0.74
C VAL A 64 -5.42 -2.64 -0.27
N TYR A 65 -4.93 -1.42 -0.09
CA TYR A 65 -5.20 -0.29 -0.97
C TYR A 65 -3.93 0.04 -1.75
N GLY A 66 -4.09 0.37 -3.03
CA GLY A 66 -3.00 0.80 -3.88
C GLY A 66 -3.42 1.96 -4.76
N THR A 67 -2.43 2.76 -5.17
CA THR A 67 -2.64 3.85 -6.11
C THR A 67 -2.90 3.29 -7.51
N VAL A 68 -3.99 3.74 -8.14
CA VAL A 68 -4.24 3.45 -9.56
C VAL A 68 -3.59 4.55 -10.39
N PRO A 69 -2.54 4.26 -11.18
CA PRO A 69 -1.92 5.27 -12.02
C PRO A 69 -2.91 5.77 -13.08
N ALA A 70 -2.75 7.02 -13.54
CA ALA A 70 -3.60 7.62 -14.56
C ALA A 70 -3.43 6.99 -15.97
N THR A 71 -2.50 6.06 -16.14
CA THR A 71 -2.33 5.28 -17.37
C THR A 71 -3.39 4.17 -17.42
N ASN A 72 -3.79 3.73 -18.62
CA ASN A 72 -4.78 2.67 -18.84
C ASN A 72 -4.25 1.29 -18.39
N PHE A 73 -3.98 1.13 -17.10
CA PHE A 73 -3.53 -0.10 -16.48
C PHE A 73 -4.61 -0.58 -15.51
N THR A 74 -5.05 -1.82 -15.66
CA THR A 74 -5.92 -2.48 -14.68
C THR A 74 -5.02 -3.28 -13.75
N PRO A 75 -4.80 -2.84 -12.49
CA PRO A 75 -4.04 -3.65 -11.54
C PRO A 75 -4.74 -5.00 -11.37
N THR A 76 -3.97 -6.09 -11.48
CA THR A 76 -4.49 -7.44 -11.22
C THR A 76 -4.05 -7.84 -9.82
N ALA A 77 -5.02 -8.05 -8.93
CA ALA A 77 -4.78 -8.69 -7.64
C ALA A 77 -5.17 -10.17 -7.75
N SER A 78 -4.27 -11.06 -7.35
CA SER A 78 -4.54 -12.49 -7.19
C SER A 78 -4.33 -12.87 -5.72
N PHE A 79 -5.26 -13.62 -5.14
CA PHE A 79 -5.19 -14.14 -3.77
C PHE A 79 -4.93 -15.64 -3.76
#